data_AF-A0A7S2UEY6-F1
#
_entry.id   AF-A0A7S2UEY6-F1
#
_cell.length_a   1.000
_cell.length_b   1.000
_cell.length_c   1.000
_cell.angle_alpha   90.00
_cell.angle_beta   90.00
_cell.angle_gamma   90.00
#
_symmetry.space_group_name_H-M   'P 1'
#
loop_
_entity.id
_entity.type
_entity.pdbx_description
1 polymer ?
#
loop_
_entity_poly.entity_id
_entity_poly.type
_entity_poly.pdbx_seq_one_letter_code
_entity_poly.pdbx_strand_id
1 'polypeptide(L)'
;QAGTITSPFSIIDNGKMRPFVRSVIPIACGAAHTAWQIAISEVQRQAIYADPKWNNGNPSLDDPPLRGLAVARQIGMVSYRTPVGYEKKFGRQLRGETTVPYGSKASWQVKSYLEYQGKKFQTRFDPITYIKLTEQMDTHDVGRNSGGKEAALSKVLIPALVLGIDSDVLYPTHEQTELASLFPNGQFKVIHSEAGHDGFLLEQDQVAANITDFLQGHD
;
A
#
# COMPACT_ATOMS: atom_id res chain seq x y z
N GLN A 1 18.47 41.81 -6.10
CA GLN A 1 17.74 41.56 -7.35
C GLN A 1 16.79 40.40 -7.10
N ALA A 2 15.50 40.69 -7.00
CA ALA A 2 14.45 39.69 -6.80
C ALA A 2 14.30 38.88 -8.10
N GLY A 3 14.97 37.73 -8.16
CA GLY A 3 14.77 36.75 -9.21
C GLY A 3 13.67 35.79 -8.78
N THR A 4 12.55 35.83 -9.50
CA THR A 4 11.52 34.80 -9.48
C THR A 4 12.20 33.44 -9.56
N ILE A 5 12.04 32.61 -8.52
CA ILE A 5 12.41 31.20 -8.56
C ILE A 5 11.46 30.58 -9.58
N THR A 6 11.87 30.61 -10.85
CA THR A 6 11.37 29.69 -11.86
C THR A 6 11.66 28.31 -11.31
N SER A 7 10.61 27.57 -10.96
CA SER A 7 10.76 26.17 -10.59
C SER A 7 11.62 25.51 -11.67
N PRO A 8 12.76 24.86 -11.34
CA PRO A 8 13.70 24.30 -12.32
C PRO A 8 13.07 23.22 -13.21
N PHE A 9 11.81 22.86 -12.96
CA PHE A 9 11.00 21.93 -13.71
C PHE A 9 9.75 22.63 -14.25
N SER A 10 9.88 23.77 -14.92
CA SER A 10 8.75 24.42 -15.62
C SER A 10 8.89 24.17 -17.12
N ILE A 11 7.77 23.91 -17.80
CA ILE A 11 7.70 23.73 -19.25
C ILE A 11 6.93 24.88 -19.89
N ILE A 12 7.26 25.18 -21.14
CA ILE A 12 6.45 26.09 -21.96
C ILE A 12 5.45 25.23 -22.73
N ASP A 13 4.17 25.42 -22.44
CA ASP A 13 3.06 24.78 -23.14
C ASP A 13 2.11 25.87 -23.68
N ASN A 14 1.90 25.87 -24.99
CA ASN A 14 1.11 26.88 -25.71
C ASN A 14 1.48 28.34 -25.35
N GLY A 15 2.79 28.62 -25.23
CA GLY A 15 3.30 29.95 -24.90
C GLY A 15 3.13 30.37 -23.44
N LYS A 16 2.62 29.49 -22.57
CA LYS A 16 2.50 29.73 -21.12
C LYS A 16 3.50 28.86 -20.35
N MET A 17 4.12 29.47 -19.34
CA MET A 17 4.95 28.73 -18.39
C MET A 17 4.06 27.93 -17.45
N ARG A 18 4.23 26.61 -17.41
CA ARG A 18 3.51 25.69 -16.54
C ARG A 18 4.50 24.86 -15.72
N PRO A 19 4.16 24.42 -14.51
CA PRO A 19 4.98 23.43 -13.82
C PRO A 19 4.97 22.09 -14.60
N PHE A 20 6.10 21.37 -14.60
CA PHE A 20 6.27 20.07 -15.26
C PHE A 20 5.29 19.03 -14.72
N VAL A 21 5.04 19.07 -13.41
CA VAL A 21 3.94 18.34 -12.76
C VAL A 21 2.83 19.35 -12.46
N ARG A 22 1.61 19.10 -12.94
CA ARG A 22 0.46 19.99 -12.72
C ARG A 22 -0.27 19.75 -11.41
N SER A 23 -0.31 18.51 -10.95
CA SER A 23 -0.98 18.10 -9.72
C SER A 23 -0.47 16.74 -9.24
N VAL A 24 -0.74 16.40 -7.99
CA VAL A 24 -0.45 15.07 -7.40
C VAL A 24 -1.69 14.47 -6.77
N ILE A 25 -1.83 13.15 -6.85
CA ILE A 25 -2.96 12.43 -6.25
C ILE A 25 -2.44 11.22 -5.45
N PRO A 26 -1.91 11.41 -4.22
CA PRO A 26 -1.57 10.28 -3.34
C PRO A 26 -2.82 9.51 -2.92
N ILE A 27 -2.78 8.18 -3.00
CA ILE A 27 -3.92 7.31 -2.69
C ILE A 27 -3.49 6.28 -1.64
N ALA A 28 -4.25 6.16 -0.55
CA ALA A 28 -4.07 5.17 0.51
C ALA A 28 -2.63 5.09 1.04
N CYS A 29 -1.99 6.24 1.29
CA CYS A 29 -0.63 6.32 1.80
C CYS A 29 -0.43 7.50 2.76
N GLY A 30 0.66 7.45 3.53
CA GLY A 30 1.11 8.52 4.42
C GLY A 30 2.39 9.22 3.95
N ALA A 31 2.79 10.26 4.68
CA ALA A 31 4.02 11.02 4.42
C ALA A 31 5.31 10.20 4.70
N ALA A 32 5.23 9.19 5.55
CA ALA A 32 6.34 8.28 5.84
C ALA A 32 5.80 6.89 6.18
N HIS A 33 6.64 5.87 6.03
CA HIS A 33 6.34 4.51 6.49
C HIS A 33 6.47 4.48 8.02
N THR A 34 5.35 4.29 8.70
CA THR A 34 5.23 4.28 10.16
C THR A 34 5.70 2.97 10.76
N ALA A 35 5.93 2.96 12.07
CA ALA A 35 6.32 1.76 12.80
C ALA A 35 5.34 0.60 12.62
N TRP A 36 4.04 0.88 12.46
CA TRP A 36 3.02 -0.13 12.19
C TRP A 36 3.27 -0.85 10.86
N GLN A 37 3.51 -0.09 9.79
CA GLN A 37 3.75 -0.67 8.48
C GLN A 37 5.13 -1.35 8.41
N ILE A 38 6.16 -0.80 9.06
CA ILE A 38 7.48 -1.44 9.18
C ILE A 38 7.37 -2.78 9.91
N ALA A 39 6.61 -2.85 11.01
CA ALA A 39 6.41 -4.09 11.75
C ALA A 39 5.75 -5.17 10.89
N ILE A 40 4.71 -4.81 10.12
CA ILE A 40 4.03 -5.71 9.19
C ILE A 40 4.97 -6.19 8.08
N SER A 41 5.74 -5.30 7.46
CA SER A 41 6.73 -5.65 6.43
C SER A 41 7.84 -6.55 6.98
N GLU A 42 8.30 -6.30 8.20
CA GLU A 42 9.35 -7.10 8.83
C GLU A 42 8.90 -8.52 9.12
N VAL A 43 7.70 -8.73 9.69
CA VAL A 43 7.21 -10.10 9.93
C VAL A 43 7.00 -10.88 8.62
N GLN A 44 6.71 -10.19 7.51
CA GLN A 44 6.65 -10.81 6.19
C GLN A 44 8.04 -11.27 5.73
N ARG A 45 9.08 -10.44 5.88
CA ARG A 45 10.45 -10.82 5.55
C ARG A 45 10.98 -11.94 6.44
N GLN A 46 10.69 -11.89 7.75
CA GLN A 46 11.02 -12.97 8.68
C GLN A 46 10.41 -14.31 8.28
N ALA A 47 9.19 -14.32 7.72
CA ALA A 47 8.60 -15.54 7.18
C ALA A 47 9.40 -16.11 6.00
N ILE A 48 10.00 -15.26 5.16
CA ILE A 48 10.89 -15.68 4.06
C ILE A 48 12.24 -16.16 4.63
N TYR A 49 12.83 -15.45 5.59
CA TYR A 49 14.11 -15.81 6.20
C TYR A 49 14.06 -17.13 6.97
N ALA A 50 12.91 -17.45 7.55
CA ALA A 50 12.67 -18.71 8.25
C ALA A 50 12.45 -19.91 7.31
N ASP A 51 12.27 -19.70 6.01
CA ASP A 51 12.21 -20.79 5.04
C ASP A 51 13.61 -21.43 4.93
N PRO A 52 13.77 -22.75 5.12
CA PRO A 52 15.07 -23.42 4.99
C PRO A 52 15.76 -23.17 3.63
N LYS A 53 14.98 -22.90 2.58
CA LYS A 53 15.49 -22.58 1.24
C LYS A 53 16.07 -21.17 1.11
N TRP A 54 15.88 -20.31 2.12
CA TRP A 54 16.57 -19.02 2.18
C TRP A 54 18.09 -19.19 2.26
N ASN A 55 18.54 -20.32 2.84
CA ASN A 55 19.95 -20.72 2.85
C ASN A 55 20.88 -19.58 3.32
N ASN A 56 20.57 -18.99 4.48
CA ASN A 56 21.34 -17.91 5.12
C ASN A 56 21.62 -16.71 4.19
N GLY A 57 20.66 -16.31 3.36
CA GLY A 57 20.82 -15.18 2.44
C GLY A 57 21.35 -15.54 1.06
N ASN A 58 21.50 -16.84 0.77
CA ASN A 58 21.96 -17.34 -0.51
C ASN A 58 20.99 -18.38 -1.11
N PRO A 59 19.73 -18.01 -1.39
CA PRO A 59 18.74 -18.93 -1.94
C PRO A 59 19.11 -19.38 -3.36
N SER A 60 18.76 -20.62 -3.70
CA SER A 60 18.86 -21.10 -5.08
C SER A 60 17.80 -20.41 -5.95
N LEU A 61 18.18 -20.04 -7.18
CA LEU A 61 17.22 -19.51 -8.17
C LEU A 61 16.28 -20.59 -8.69
N ASP A 62 16.74 -21.85 -8.76
CA ASP A 62 15.94 -22.98 -9.23
C ASP A 62 14.99 -23.51 -8.14
N ASP A 63 15.30 -23.26 -6.87
CA ASP A 63 14.47 -23.68 -5.73
C ASP A 63 14.35 -22.59 -4.65
N PRO A 64 13.64 -21.49 -4.94
CA PRO A 64 13.56 -20.33 -4.06
C PRO A 64 12.67 -20.59 -2.81
N PRO A 65 12.74 -19.74 -1.76
CA PRO A 65 11.97 -19.85 -0.52
C PRO A 65 10.48 -19.51 -0.68
N LEU A 66 9.78 -20.31 -1.49
CA LEU A 66 8.39 -20.09 -1.84
C LEU A 66 7.43 -20.33 -0.67
N ARG A 67 7.77 -21.18 0.31
CA ARG A 67 6.89 -21.41 1.46
C ARG A 67 6.85 -20.16 2.34
N GLY A 68 8.02 -19.58 2.60
CA GLY A 68 8.16 -18.30 3.27
C GLY A 68 7.42 -17.18 2.53
N LEU A 69 7.57 -17.09 1.20
CA LEU A 69 6.85 -16.12 0.38
C LEU A 69 5.32 -16.27 0.47
N ALA A 70 4.79 -17.49 0.51
CA ALA A 70 3.36 -17.71 0.68
C ALA A 70 2.85 -17.26 2.05
N VAL A 71 3.64 -17.42 3.12
CA VAL A 71 3.29 -16.92 4.45
C VAL A 71 3.37 -15.39 4.50
N ALA A 72 4.42 -14.81 3.92
CA ALA A 72 4.53 -13.36 3.75
C ALA A 72 3.31 -12.77 3.03
N ARG A 73 2.86 -13.41 1.95
CA ARG A 73 1.63 -12.99 1.25
C ARG A 73 0.40 -13.10 2.13
N GLN A 74 0.27 -14.16 2.93
CA GLN A 74 -0.87 -14.33 3.83
C GLN A 74 -0.94 -13.22 4.88
N ILE A 75 0.20 -12.82 5.44
CA ILE A 75 0.29 -11.70 6.37
C ILE A 75 -0.18 -10.41 5.68
N GLY A 76 0.31 -10.12 4.46
CA GLY A 76 -0.15 -8.99 3.67
C GLY A 76 -1.67 -9.03 3.41
N MET A 77 -2.21 -10.19 3.05
CA MET A 77 -3.66 -10.37 2.84
C MET A 77 -4.50 -10.04 4.08
N VAL A 78 -3.95 -10.22 5.28
CA VAL A 78 -4.62 -9.81 6.52
C VAL A 78 -4.54 -8.29 6.70
N SER A 79 -3.37 -7.68 6.45
CA SER A 79 -3.20 -6.22 6.59
C SER A 79 -3.96 -5.39 5.56
N TYR A 80 -4.27 -5.95 4.38
CA TYR A 80 -4.99 -5.21 3.33
C TYR A 80 -6.51 -5.14 3.53
N ARG A 81 -7.04 -5.82 4.55
CA ARG A 81 -8.47 -6.04 4.77
C ARG A 81 -8.87 -5.69 6.19
N THR A 82 -10.18 -5.72 6.44
CA THR A 82 -10.74 -5.37 7.76
C THR A 82 -11.30 -6.58 8.50
N PRO A 83 -11.38 -6.53 9.84
CA PRO A 83 -12.11 -7.53 10.62
C PRO A 83 -13.56 -7.73 10.15
N VAL A 84 -14.27 -6.63 9.86
CA VAL A 84 -15.64 -6.65 9.34
C VAL A 84 -15.72 -7.36 7.98
N GLY A 85 -14.79 -7.06 7.08
CA GLY A 85 -14.70 -7.71 5.77
C GLY A 85 -14.41 -9.21 5.86
N TYR A 86 -13.58 -9.65 6.81
CA TYR A 86 -13.34 -11.07 7.07
C TYR A 86 -14.57 -11.77 7.67
N GLU A 87 -15.23 -11.16 8.65
CA GLU A 87 -16.43 -11.72 9.29
C GLU A 87 -17.57 -11.88 8.26
N LYS A 88 -17.85 -10.84 7.48
CA LYS A 88 -18.89 -10.86 6.45
C LYS A 88 -18.61 -11.91 5.37
N LYS A 89 -17.34 -12.07 4.97
CA LYS A 89 -16.95 -12.97 3.88
C LYS A 89 -16.86 -14.43 4.30
N PHE A 90 -16.41 -14.72 5.52
CA PHE A 90 -16.10 -16.09 5.95
C PHE A 90 -16.82 -16.51 7.23
N GLY A 91 -16.98 -15.58 8.17
CA GLY A 91 -17.43 -15.85 9.54
C GLY A 91 -16.76 -17.10 10.13
N ARG A 92 -17.57 -17.94 10.79
CA ARG A 92 -17.14 -19.26 11.31
C ARG A 92 -17.51 -20.40 10.37
N GLN A 93 -17.50 -20.19 9.06
CA GLN A 93 -17.87 -21.23 8.11
C GLN A 93 -16.74 -22.25 7.88
N LEU A 94 -17.11 -23.52 7.84
CA LEU A 94 -16.24 -24.63 7.45
C LEU A 94 -16.37 -24.91 5.94
N ARG A 95 -15.34 -25.50 5.33
CA ARG A 95 -15.37 -25.98 3.96
C ARG A 95 -16.15 -27.29 3.91
N GLY A 96 -17.19 -27.35 3.08
CA GLY A 96 -17.99 -28.55 2.88
C GLY A 96 -17.27 -29.56 2.00
N GLU A 97 -16.46 -30.44 2.58
CA GLU A 97 -16.08 -31.73 1.98
C GLU A 97 -15.65 -32.73 3.06
N THR A 98 -16.29 -33.91 3.00
CA THR A 98 -16.16 -35.11 3.81
C THR A 98 -14.80 -35.79 3.65
N THR A 99 -14.26 -36.34 4.74
CA THR A 99 -12.96 -37.03 4.91
C THR A 99 -11.76 -36.11 5.14
N VAL A 100 -11.41 -35.88 6.41
CA VAL A 100 -10.11 -35.32 6.80
C VAL A 100 -9.47 -36.29 7.81
N PRO A 101 -8.31 -36.91 7.50
CA PRO A 101 -7.65 -37.85 8.41
C PRO A 101 -7.20 -37.18 9.71
N TYR A 102 -7.19 -37.94 10.81
CA TYR A 102 -6.77 -37.49 12.13
C TYR A 102 -5.42 -36.73 12.08
N GLY A 103 -5.35 -35.51 12.62
CA GLY A 103 -4.19 -34.60 12.56
C GLY A 103 -4.32 -33.44 11.56
N SER A 104 -5.41 -33.39 10.78
CA SER A 104 -5.70 -32.31 9.84
C SER A 104 -6.57 -31.20 10.46
N LYS A 105 -5.94 -30.05 10.69
CA LYS A 105 -6.41 -28.71 10.24
C LYS A 105 -7.94 -28.56 10.11
N ALA A 106 -8.60 -27.89 11.06
CA ALA A 106 -9.95 -27.35 10.85
C ALA A 106 -10.06 -26.62 9.48
N SER A 107 -11.09 -26.94 8.70
CA SER A 107 -11.28 -26.51 7.32
C SER A 107 -11.97 -25.15 7.21
N TRP A 108 -11.62 -24.19 8.07
CA TRP A 108 -12.20 -22.85 8.03
C TRP A 108 -12.03 -22.23 6.64
N GLN A 109 -13.09 -21.65 6.10
CA GLN A 109 -13.03 -21.04 4.76
C GLN A 109 -11.96 -19.94 4.69
N VAL A 110 -11.82 -19.13 5.74
CA VAL A 110 -10.77 -18.09 5.84
C VAL A 110 -9.35 -18.67 5.71
N LYS A 111 -9.10 -19.83 6.32
CA LYS A 111 -7.82 -20.51 6.22
C LYS A 111 -7.56 -20.99 4.80
N SER A 112 -8.54 -21.65 4.19
CA SER A 112 -8.44 -22.12 2.80
C SER A 112 -8.21 -20.95 1.83
N TYR A 113 -8.83 -19.80 2.09
CA TYR A 113 -8.63 -18.59 1.32
C TYR A 113 -7.20 -18.06 1.42
N LEU A 114 -6.65 -17.95 2.64
CA LEU A 114 -5.28 -17.49 2.85
C LEU A 114 -4.25 -18.46 2.23
N GLU A 115 -4.40 -19.77 2.45
CA GLU A 115 -3.54 -20.79 1.84
C GLU A 115 -3.59 -20.72 0.29
N TYR A 116 -4.79 -20.50 -0.29
CA TYR A 116 -4.94 -20.31 -1.73
C TYR A 116 -4.26 -19.03 -2.24
N GLN A 117 -4.45 -17.88 -1.57
CA GLN A 117 -3.80 -16.63 -1.95
C GLN A 117 -2.27 -16.72 -1.89
N GLY A 118 -1.74 -17.38 -0.85
CA GLY A 118 -0.31 -17.67 -0.74
C GLY A 118 0.20 -18.52 -1.90
N LYS A 119 -0.45 -19.65 -2.18
CA LYS A 119 -0.09 -20.54 -3.29
C LYS A 119 -0.16 -19.85 -4.65
N LYS A 120 -1.21 -19.07 -4.90
CA LYS A 120 -1.38 -18.30 -6.15
C LYS A 120 -0.28 -17.25 -6.33
N PHE A 121 0.25 -16.68 -5.25
CA PHE A 121 1.28 -15.66 -5.31
C PHE A 121 2.67 -16.22 -5.62
N GLN A 122 2.98 -17.43 -5.13
CA GLN A 122 4.26 -18.11 -5.41
C GLN A 122 4.56 -18.25 -6.91
N THR A 123 3.54 -18.40 -7.76
CA THR A 123 3.74 -18.62 -9.21
C THR A 123 3.95 -17.34 -10.01
N ARG A 124 3.87 -16.15 -9.37
CA ARG A 124 3.86 -14.87 -10.07
C ARG A 124 4.73 -13.80 -9.42
N PHE A 125 5.50 -14.16 -8.38
CA PHE A 125 6.34 -13.20 -7.66
C PHE A 125 7.59 -13.87 -7.10
N ASP A 126 8.68 -13.12 -7.13
CA ASP A 126 9.99 -13.57 -6.67
C ASP A 126 10.23 -13.18 -5.18
N PRO A 127 10.67 -14.10 -4.31
CA PRO A 127 10.91 -13.79 -2.90
C PRO A 127 11.99 -12.74 -2.65
N ILE A 128 13.06 -12.71 -3.47
CA ILE A 128 14.15 -11.74 -3.31
C ILE A 128 13.64 -10.33 -3.62
N THR A 129 12.92 -10.19 -4.72
CA THR A 129 12.26 -8.96 -5.13
C THR A 129 11.26 -8.49 -4.07
N TYR A 130 10.50 -9.42 -3.46
CA TYR A 130 9.59 -9.10 -2.36
C TYR A 130 10.33 -8.47 -1.17
N ILE A 131 11.44 -9.07 -0.75
CA ILE A 131 12.28 -8.51 0.31
C ILE A 131 12.77 -7.11 -0.07
N LYS A 132 13.32 -6.93 -1.27
CA LYS A 132 13.87 -5.64 -1.70
C LYS A 132 12.84 -4.53 -1.81
N LEU A 133 11.64 -4.84 -2.31
CA LEU A 133 10.57 -3.84 -2.38
C LEU A 133 10.08 -3.46 -0.98
N THR A 134 9.91 -4.42 -0.06
CA THR A 134 9.48 -4.11 1.31
C THR A 134 10.55 -3.39 2.12
N GLU A 135 11.83 -3.72 1.94
CA GLU A 135 12.96 -2.93 2.50
C GLU A 135 12.91 -1.49 1.97
N GLN A 136 12.68 -1.31 0.67
CA GLN A 136 12.57 0.02 0.08
C GLN A 136 11.37 0.80 0.63
N MET A 137 10.23 0.14 0.84
CA MET A 137 9.04 0.75 1.48
C MET A 137 9.35 1.25 2.89
N ASP A 138 10.11 0.49 3.68
CA ASP A 138 10.51 0.93 5.03
C ASP A 138 11.41 2.18 5.01
N THR A 139 12.04 2.47 3.88
CA THR A 139 12.80 3.70 3.69
C THR A 139 11.95 4.90 3.24
N HIS A 140 10.64 4.74 3.04
CA HIS A 140 9.79 5.86 2.64
C HIS A 140 9.65 6.89 3.76
N ASP A 141 10.13 8.10 3.50
CA ASP A 141 9.98 9.28 4.36
C ASP A 141 10.19 10.53 3.51
N VAL A 142 9.11 11.27 3.23
CA VAL A 142 9.17 12.50 2.42
C VAL A 142 9.93 13.63 3.13
N GLY A 143 10.03 13.59 4.46
CA GLY A 143 10.74 14.58 5.28
C GLY A 143 12.24 14.33 5.36
N ARG A 144 12.71 13.16 4.90
CA ARG A 144 14.11 12.76 4.95
C ARG A 144 15.00 13.80 4.29
N ASN A 145 16.05 14.20 5.01
CA ASN A 145 17.02 15.20 4.57
C ASN A 145 16.40 16.56 4.18
N SER A 146 15.14 16.83 4.56
CA SER A 146 14.37 18.00 4.14
C SER A 146 13.88 18.86 5.30
N GLY A 147 14.32 18.56 6.53
CA GLY A 147 13.91 19.27 7.75
C GLY A 147 12.58 18.79 8.34
N GLY A 148 12.10 17.62 7.95
CA GLY A 148 10.80 17.07 8.36
C GLY A 148 9.76 17.13 7.25
N LYS A 149 8.66 16.37 7.43
CA LYS A 149 7.59 16.23 6.42
C LYS A 149 6.87 17.55 6.14
N GLU A 150 6.72 18.41 7.15
CA GLU A 150 6.16 19.76 7.05
C GLU A 150 7.04 20.65 6.16
N ALA A 151 8.35 20.67 6.41
CA ALA A 151 9.30 21.48 5.64
C ALA A 151 9.47 20.98 4.21
N ALA A 152 9.29 19.68 3.97
CA ALA A 152 9.32 19.08 2.64
C ALA A 152 8.05 19.43 1.84
N LEU A 153 6.87 19.14 2.38
CA LEU A 153 5.61 19.24 1.64
C LEU A 153 5.06 20.66 1.55
N SER A 154 5.42 21.56 2.47
CA SER A 154 5.08 23.00 2.37
C SER A 154 5.66 23.68 1.12
N LYS A 155 6.67 23.09 0.48
CA LYS A 155 7.27 23.57 -0.78
C LYS A 155 6.53 23.08 -2.02
N VAL A 156 5.62 22.10 -1.88
CA VAL A 156 4.85 21.53 -2.98
C VAL A 156 3.62 22.40 -3.22
N LEU A 157 3.77 23.43 -4.06
CA LEU A 157 2.73 24.43 -4.32
C LEU A 157 1.70 23.97 -5.38
N ILE A 158 1.92 22.85 -6.05
CA ILE A 158 0.95 22.30 -7.01
C ILE A 158 -0.26 21.73 -6.26
N PRO A 159 -1.47 21.74 -6.86
CA PRO A 159 -2.64 21.09 -6.30
C PRO A 159 -2.38 19.64 -5.91
N ALA A 160 -2.83 19.26 -4.72
CA ALA A 160 -2.70 17.89 -4.21
C ALA A 160 -4.07 17.37 -3.74
N LEU A 161 -4.46 16.19 -4.22
CA LEU A 161 -5.62 15.46 -3.74
C LEU A 161 -5.17 14.18 -3.06
N VAL A 162 -5.37 14.07 -1.75
CA VAL A 162 -5.15 12.83 -1.02
C VAL A 162 -6.46 12.05 -0.96
N LEU A 163 -6.45 10.84 -1.52
CA LEU A 163 -7.55 9.89 -1.42
C LEU A 163 -7.29 8.89 -0.30
N GLY A 164 -8.13 8.95 0.72
CA GLY A 164 -8.11 8.04 1.86
C GLY A 164 -9.20 6.98 1.79
N ILE A 165 -9.08 5.92 2.58
CA ILE A 165 -10.12 4.89 2.71
C ILE A 165 -10.48 4.78 4.19
N ASP A 166 -11.77 4.92 4.51
CA ASP A 166 -12.26 4.99 5.90
C ASP A 166 -11.96 3.75 6.74
N SER A 167 -11.87 2.59 6.10
CA SER A 167 -11.61 1.30 6.75
C SER A 167 -10.17 0.80 6.62
N ASP A 168 -9.25 1.58 6.05
CA ASP A 168 -7.86 1.17 5.89
C ASP A 168 -7.17 1.02 7.26
N VAL A 169 -6.62 -0.16 7.49
CA VAL A 169 -5.87 -0.50 8.70
C VAL A 169 -4.36 -0.49 8.47
N LEU A 170 -3.89 -0.53 7.23
CA LEU A 170 -2.48 -0.49 6.87
C LEU A 170 -1.99 0.95 6.83
N TYR A 171 -2.71 1.84 6.15
CA TYR A 171 -2.50 3.29 6.16
C TYR A 171 -3.76 3.95 6.70
N PRO A 172 -3.89 4.15 8.02
CA PRO A 172 -5.13 4.68 8.58
C PRO A 172 -5.43 6.12 8.13
N THR A 173 -6.72 6.50 8.15
CA THR A 173 -7.20 7.81 7.68
C THR A 173 -6.54 9.01 8.34
N HIS A 174 -6.09 8.90 9.59
CA HIS A 174 -5.39 10.00 10.25
C HIS A 174 -4.05 10.32 9.58
N GLU A 175 -3.31 9.32 9.07
CA GLU A 175 -2.05 9.53 8.33
C GLU A 175 -2.30 10.20 6.97
N GLN A 176 -3.41 9.86 6.33
CA GLN A 176 -3.82 10.40 5.03
C GLN A 176 -4.34 11.85 5.17
N THR A 177 -5.10 12.11 6.23
CA THR A 177 -5.58 13.46 6.58
C THR A 177 -4.40 14.36 6.95
N GLU A 178 -3.44 13.84 7.71
CA GLU A 178 -2.18 14.53 8.00
C GLU A 178 -1.45 14.85 6.69
N LEU A 179 -1.23 13.87 5.81
CA LEU A 179 -0.57 14.08 4.52
C LEU A 179 -1.23 15.22 3.71
N ALA A 180 -2.56 15.24 3.64
CA ALA A 180 -3.30 16.30 2.95
C ALA A 180 -3.04 17.68 3.55
N SER A 181 -3.00 17.78 4.88
CA SER A 181 -2.77 19.04 5.61
C SER A 181 -1.35 19.59 5.45
N LEU A 182 -0.39 18.75 5.08
CA LEU A 182 1.00 19.15 4.87
C LEU A 182 1.21 19.83 3.51
N PHE A 183 0.30 19.66 2.56
CA PHE A 183 0.30 20.38 1.29
C PHE A 183 -0.40 21.73 1.43
N PRO A 184 0.21 22.86 1.00
CA PRO A 184 -0.44 24.17 1.01
C PRO A 184 -1.76 24.22 0.22
N ASN A 185 -1.81 23.47 -0.88
CA ASN A 185 -2.99 23.34 -1.75
C ASN A 185 -3.55 21.91 -1.70
N GLY A 186 -3.54 21.31 -0.51
CA GLY A 186 -4.01 19.96 -0.25
C GLY A 186 -5.51 19.85 -0.07
N GLN A 187 -6.11 18.81 -0.65
CA GLN A 187 -7.49 18.39 -0.43
C GLN A 187 -7.50 16.95 0.06
N PHE A 188 -8.41 16.62 0.97
CA PHE A 188 -8.64 15.25 1.40
C PHE A 188 -10.03 14.79 0.98
N LYS A 189 -10.11 13.60 0.39
CA LYS A 189 -11.37 12.93 0.05
C LYS A 189 -11.32 11.49 0.55
N VAL A 190 -12.46 11.02 1.05
CA VAL A 190 -12.61 9.68 1.61
C VAL A 190 -13.33 8.79 0.60
N ILE A 191 -12.76 7.61 0.38
CA ILE A 191 -13.38 6.48 -0.28
C ILE A 191 -14.02 5.62 0.81
N HIS A 192 -15.33 5.39 0.69
CA HIS A 192 -16.07 4.54 1.62
C HIS A 192 -15.99 3.09 1.15
N SER A 193 -15.38 2.21 1.92
CA SER A 193 -15.26 0.79 1.56
C SER A 193 -15.20 -0.08 2.81
N GLU A 194 -15.77 -1.29 2.77
CA GLU A 194 -15.53 -2.31 3.80
C GLU A 194 -14.24 -3.12 3.54
N ALA A 195 -13.61 -2.91 2.39
CA ALA A 195 -12.53 -3.75 1.90
C ALA A 195 -11.15 -3.49 2.56
N GLY A 196 -11.03 -2.44 3.38
CA GLY A 196 -9.75 -2.00 3.94
C GLY A 196 -8.89 -1.34 2.87
N HIS A 197 -7.57 -1.53 2.97
CA HIS A 197 -6.61 -1.02 1.99
C HIS A 197 -6.94 -1.43 0.54
N ASP A 198 -7.50 -2.63 0.32
CA ASP A 198 -7.95 -3.06 -1.03
C ASP A 198 -9.04 -2.13 -1.64
N GLY A 199 -9.63 -1.21 -0.86
CA GLY A 199 -10.67 -0.28 -1.29
C GLY A 199 -10.30 0.56 -2.52
N PHE A 200 -9.04 1.00 -2.67
CA PHE A 200 -8.65 1.77 -3.87
C PHE A 200 -8.68 0.94 -5.16
N LEU A 201 -8.64 -0.39 -5.07
CA LEU A 201 -8.76 -1.30 -6.23
C LEU A 201 -10.21 -1.68 -6.52
N LEU A 202 -11.08 -1.68 -5.49
CA LEU A 202 -12.45 -2.17 -5.57
C LEU A 202 -13.47 -1.06 -5.79
N GLU A 203 -13.28 0.11 -5.19
CA GLU A 203 -14.19 1.26 -5.30
C GLU A 203 -13.85 2.15 -6.50
N GLN A 204 -13.70 1.54 -7.68
CA GLN A 204 -13.20 2.23 -8.88
C GLN A 204 -14.05 3.43 -9.28
N ASP A 205 -15.36 3.36 -9.10
CA ASP A 205 -16.28 4.47 -9.41
C ASP A 205 -16.02 5.68 -8.50
N GLN A 206 -15.80 5.46 -7.20
CA GLN A 206 -15.47 6.54 -6.26
C GLN A 206 -14.08 7.13 -6.57
N VAL A 207 -13.09 6.29 -6.86
CA VAL A 207 -11.73 6.72 -7.22
C VAL A 207 -11.78 7.56 -8.51
N ALA A 208 -12.44 7.06 -9.54
CA ALA A 208 -12.55 7.73 -10.84
C ALA A 208 -13.26 9.08 -10.71
N ALA A 209 -14.41 9.12 -10.02
CA ALA A 209 -15.17 10.36 -9.82
C ALA A 209 -14.33 11.44 -9.13
N ASN A 210 -13.68 11.11 -8.00
CA ASN A 210 -12.85 12.08 -7.28
C ASN A 210 -11.66 12.58 -8.11
N ILE A 211 -11.01 11.70 -8.89
CA ILE A 211 -9.90 12.09 -9.77
C ILE A 211 -10.40 13.00 -10.90
N THR A 212 -11.49 12.64 -11.56
CA THR A 212 -12.05 13.43 -12.67
C THR A 212 -12.48 14.81 -12.19
N ASP A 213 -13.21 14.91 -11.09
CA ASP A 213 -13.66 16.17 -10.53
C ASP A 213 -12.47 17.08 -10.16
N PHE A 214 -11.42 16.49 -9.57
CA PHE A 214 -10.21 17.23 -9.21
C PHE A 214 -9.44 17.73 -10.43
N LEU A 215 -9.25 16.88 -11.44
CA LEU A 215 -8.53 17.28 -12.65
C LEU A 215 -9.28 18.37 -13.43
N GLN A 216 -10.61 18.29 -13.54
CA GLN A 216 -11.43 19.33 -14.18
C GLN A 216 -11.34 20.69 -13.48
N GLY A 217 -11.11 20.70 -12.16
CA GLY A 217 -10.90 21.93 -11.39
C GLY A 217 -9.50 22.54 -11.51
N HIS A 218 -8.55 21.85 -12.16
CA HIS A 218 -7.12 22.19 -12.14
C HIS A 218 -6.42 22.08 -13.53
N ASP A 219 -7.18 22.08 -14.63
CA ASP A 219 -6.68 21.99 -16.03
C ASP A 219 -5.94 23.25 -16.56
#